data_AF-A0A1G6I2X2-F1
#
_entry.id   AF-A0A1G6I2X2-F1
#
_cell.length_a   1.000
_cell.length_b   1.000
_cell.length_c   1.000
_cell.angle_alpha   90.00
_cell.angle_beta   90.00
_cell.angle_gamma   90.00
#
_symmetry.space_group_name_H-M   'P 1'
#
loop_
_entity.id
_entity.type
_entity.pdbx_description
1 polymer ?
#
loop_
_entity_poly.entity_id
_entity_poly.type
_entity_poly.pdbx_seq_one_letter_code
_entity_poly.pdbx_strand_id
1 'polypeptide(L)'
;MKVTKDSASARPPGASERILRALAAEFPRLHNRQSFLESKSLLEWFQKGDQQGLTDHERQAVAKALTRLINDDSISEILWPAGHAEKVDLPEQGMIAVSVDLGSLREERLGWEQSRDGPEPTQERIVTEIVSRSRKWIDENLDMGKLPLLLTNASIIHGSNAFDILISASYRNPYNLLRYTREVVQVINHVAGTHTMLVAQSYGFPNFGTSE
;
A
#
# COMPACT_ATOMS: atom_id res chain seq x y z
N MET A 1 -51.28 29.24 23.35
CA MET A 1 -50.25 28.59 22.50
C MET A 1 -48.87 28.89 23.08
N LYS A 2 -48.23 27.91 23.74
CA LYS A 2 -46.81 27.98 24.09
C LYS A 2 -46.06 27.20 23.01
N VAL A 3 -45.23 27.90 22.24
CA VAL A 3 -44.26 27.27 21.34
C VAL A 3 -42.97 27.09 22.15
N THR A 4 -42.65 25.84 22.48
CA THR A 4 -41.34 25.44 23.00
C THR A 4 -40.35 25.46 21.84
N LYS A 5 -39.36 26.37 21.90
CA LYS A 5 -38.15 26.27 21.07
C LYS A 5 -37.17 25.37 21.80
N ASP A 6 -37.13 24.09 21.43
CA ASP A 6 -36.00 23.23 21.74
C ASP A 6 -34.85 23.57 20.78
N SER A 7 -33.94 24.43 21.23
CA SER A 7 -32.61 24.54 20.60
C SER A 7 -31.69 23.52 21.27
N ALA A 8 -31.72 22.29 20.78
CA ALA A 8 -30.69 21.31 21.14
C ALA A 8 -29.36 21.77 20.52
N SER A 9 -28.49 22.39 21.32
CA SER A 9 -27.10 22.62 20.93
C SER A 9 -26.46 21.25 20.67
N ALA A 10 -26.10 20.98 19.42
CA ALA A 10 -25.39 19.75 19.04
C ALA A 10 -24.16 19.60 19.94
N ARG A 11 -24.04 18.44 20.60
CA ARG A 11 -22.86 18.14 21.43
C ARG A 11 -21.61 18.27 20.55
N PRO A 12 -20.53 18.89 21.05
CA PRO A 12 -19.29 18.96 20.31
C PRO A 12 -18.83 17.54 19.95
N PRO A 13 -18.40 17.29 18.70
CA PRO A 13 -17.97 15.96 18.27
C PRO A 13 -16.82 15.45 19.15
N GLY A 14 -16.72 14.13 19.34
CA GLY A 14 -15.63 13.53 20.11
C GLY A 14 -14.27 13.68 19.42
N ALA A 15 -13.17 13.54 20.17
CA ALA A 15 -11.81 13.67 19.63
C ALA A 15 -11.55 12.77 18.40
N SER A 16 -12.05 11.53 18.44
CA SER A 16 -11.98 10.60 17.32
C SER A 16 -12.71 11.10 16.07
N GLU A 17 -13.94 11.61 16.21
CA GLU A 17 -14.72 12.13 15.09
C GLU A 17 -14.07 13.37 14.46
N ARG A 18 -13.47 14.22 15.30
CA ARG A 18 -12.71 15.40 14.85
C ARG A 18 -11.48 15.00 14.02
N ILE A 19 -10.74 14.00 14.49
CA ILE A 19 -9.57 13.45 13.76
C ILE A 19 -10.01 12.85 12.43
N LEU A 20 -11.09 12.06 12.41
CA LEU A 20 -11.60 11.47 11.17
C LEU A 20 -12.03 12.53 10.14
N ARG A 21 -12.68 13.61 10.59
CA ARG A 21 -13.05 14.74 9.72
C ARG A 21 -11.83 15.46 9.16
N ALA A 22 -10.80 15.68 9.99
CA ALA A 22 -9.55 16.29 9.54
C ALA A 22 -8.79 15.40 8.54
N LEU A 23 -8.76 14.08 8.78
CA LEU A 23 -8.19 13.11 7.84
C LEU A 23 -8.93 13.12 6.49
N ALA A 24 -10.27 13.18 6.52
CA ALA A 24 -11.08 13.23 5.32
C ALA A 24 -10.89 14.52 4.51
N ALA A 25 -10.72 15.67 5.18
CA ALA A 25 -10.52 16.96 4.52
C ALA A 25 -9.16 17.06 3.81
N GLU A 26 -8.15 16.38 4.33
CA GLU A 26 -6.79 16.38 3.79
C GLU A 26 -6.51 15.23 2.81
N PHE A 27 -7.47 14.32 2.59
CA PHE A 27 -7.33 13.26 1.59
C PHE A 27 -7.44 13.85 0.16
N PRO A 28 -6.54 13.49 -0.79
CA PRO A 28 -5.47 12.49 -0.74
C PRO A 28 -4.06 13.06 -0.45
N ARG A 29 -3.95 14.28 0.09
CA ARG A 29 -2.69 15.02 0.30
C ARG A 29 -1.86 14.54 1.49
N LEU A 30 -2.42 13.68 2.35
CA LEU A 30 -1.70 13.14 3.51
C LEU A 30 -0.79 11.98 3.11
N HIS A 31 0.52 12.22 3.19
CA HIS A 31 1.53 11.24 2.82
C HIS A 31 2.20 10.53 4.01
N ASN A 32 2.10 11.10 5.22
CA ASN A 32 2.60 10.50 6.46
C ASN A 32 1.99 11.15 7.70
N ARG A 33 2.18 10.51 8.88
CA ARG A 33 1.67 11.00 10.18
C ARG A 33 2.17 12.41 10.51
N GLN A 34 3.40 12.77 10.14
CA GLN A 34 3.95 14.10 10.43
C GLN A 34 3.24 15.20 9.63
N SER A 35 3.02 14.98 8.34
CA SER A 35 2.26 15.89 7.47
C SER A 35 0.81 16.06 7.95
N PHE A 36 0.22 15.02 8.55
CA PHE A 36 -1.09 15.15 9.20
C PHE A 36 -1.03 15.99 10.49
N LEU A 37 -0.01 15.83 11.33
CA LEU A 37 0.17 16.64 12.54
C LEU A 37 0.39 18.13 12.26
N GLU A 38 0.80 18.46 11.03
CA GLU A 38 1.05 19.81 10.54
C GLU A 38 -0.06 20.32 9.61
N SER A 39 -1.12 19.54 9.41
CA SER A 39 -2.18 19.88 8.45
C SER A 39 -3.06 21.03 8.93
N LYS A 40 -3.50 21.88 7.99
CA LYS A 40 -4.37 23.02 8.30
C LYS A 40 -5.68 22.57 8.93
N SER A 41 -6.27 21.49 8.41
CA SER A 41 -7.52 20.93 8.94
C SER A 41 -7.40 20.45 10.40
N LEU A 42 -6.23 19.95 10.81
CA LEU A 42 -5.98 19.57 12.20
C LEU A 42 -5.71 20.79 13.09
N LEU A 43 -4.99 21.80 12.58
CA LEU A 43 -4.71 23.04 13.32
C LEU A 43 -5.97 23.87 13.57
N GLU A 44 -6.85 23.98 12.57
CA GLU A 44 -8.16 24.63 12.70
C GLU A 44 -9.00 24.03 13.83
N TRP A 45 -8.90 22.71 14.02
CA TRP A 45 -9.59 22.02 15.10
C TRP A 45 -9.08 22.40 16.49
N PHE A 46 -7.77 22.56 16.64
CA PHE A 46 -7.15 23.06 17.87
C PHE A 46 -7.28 24.59 18.02
N GLN A 47 -8.03 25.25 17.12
CA GLN A 47 -8.18 26.70 17.07
C GLN A 47 -6.82 27.41 16.96
N LYS A 48 -5.88 26.77 16.26
CA LYS A 48 -4.56 27.32 15.97
C LYS A 48 -4.58 27.96 14.59
N GLY A 49 -3.97 29.14 14.48
CA GLY A 49 -3.76 29.80 13.18
C GLY A 49 -2.61 29.17 12.40
N ASP A 50 -2.47 29.56 11.13
CA ASP A 50 -1.45 29.05 10.18
C ASP A 50 0.01 29.12 10.68
N GLN A 51 0.31 29.88 11.74
CA GLN A 51 1.66 30.04 12.31
C GLN A 51 1.85 29.40 13.70
N GLN A 52 0.81 28.82 14.30
CA GLN A 52 0.92 28.12 15.58
C GLN A 52 0.75 26.63 15.37
N GLY A 53 1.84 25.87 15.51
CA GLY A 53 1.78 24.42 15.52
C GLY A 53 1.12 23.85 16.78
N LEU A 54 0.83 22.55 16.75
CA LEU A 54 0.44 21.79 17.94
C LEU A 54 1.58 21.77 18.95
N THR A 55 1.25 21.95 20.22
CA THR A 55 2.16 21.71 21.35
C THR A 55 2.52 20.23 21.46
N ASP A 56 3.62 19.89 22.15
CA ASP A 56 4.05 18.50 22.31
C ASP A 56 2.98 17.62 22.97
N HIS A 57 2.26 18.16 23.95
CA HIS A 57 1.16 17.46 24.61
C HIS A 57 -0.01 17.18 23.64
N GLU A 58 -0.36 18.15 22.80
CA GLU A 58 -1.41 17.99 21.77
C GLU A 58 -0.98 16.99 20.69
N ARG A 59 0.28 17.04 20.24
CA ARG A 59 0.85 16.06 19.30
C ARG A 59 0.78 14.64 19.87
N GLN A 60 1.16 14.45 21.13
CA GLN A 60 1.07 13.16 21.80
C GLN A 60 -0.37 12.68 21.95
N ALA A 61 -1.32 13.58 22.23
CA ALA A 61 -2.74 13.24 22.33
C ALA A 61 -3.30 12.79 20.98
N VAL A 62 -2.99 13.49 19.89
CA VAL A 62 -3.38 13.10 18.52
C VAL A 62 -2.74 11.77 18.12
N ALA A 63 -1.45 11.57 18.39
CA ALA A 63 -0.75 10.32 18.08
C ALA A 63 -1.36 9.11 18.82
N LYS A 64 -1.71 9.28 20.10
CA LYS A 64 -2.41 8.25 20.88
C LYS A 64 -3.80 7.96 20.33
N ALA A 65 -4.54 8.98 19.94
CA ALA A 65 -5.88 8.82 19.35
C ALA A 65 -5.82 8.14 17.98
N LEU A 66 -4.85 8.49 17.12
CA LEU A 66 -4.59 7.80 15.86
C LEU A 66 -4.25 6.33 16.09
N THR A 67 -3.37 6.04 17.04
CA THR A 67 -3.00 4.65 17.37
C THR A 67 -4.22 3.84 17.84
N ARG A 68 -5.11 4.46 18.62
CA ARG A 68 -6.36 3.82 19.03
C ARG A 68 -7.29 3.54 17.84
N LEU A 69 -7.46 4.51 16.94
CA LEU A 69 -8.29 4.37 15.73
C LEU A 69 -7.76 3.32 14.75
N ILE A 70 -6.44 3.11 14.74
CA ILE A 70 -5.82 2.03 13.96
C ILE A 70 -6.08 0.68 14.65
N ASN A 71 -5.90 0.61 15.96
CA ASN A 71 -6.08 -0.63 16.72
C ASN A 71 -7.55 -1.10 16.80
N ASP A 72 -8.51 -0.19 16.63
CA ASP A 72 -9.94 -0.51 16.60
C ASP A 72 -10.50 -0.66 15.16
N ASP A 73 -9.61 -0.74 14.16
CA ASP A 73 -9.91 -0.89 12.73
C ASP A 73 -10.79 0.23 12.13
N SER A 74 -10.93 1.37 12.80
CA SER A 74 -11.67 2.53 12.27
C SER A 74 -10.94 3.20 11.10
N ILE A 75 -9.60 3.16 11.11
CA ILE A 75 -8.74 3.64 10.01
C ILE A 75 -7.62 2.63 9.76
N SER A 76 -7.22 2.46 8.50
CA SER A 76 -6.04 1.70 8.13
C SER A 76 -4.87 2.64 7.79
N GLU A 77 -3.68 2.31 8.29
CA GLU A 77 -2.45 2.97 7.87
C GLU A 77 -1.77 2.13 6.80
N ILE A 78 -1.61 2.72 5.61
CA ILE A 78 -0.85 2.12 4.51
C ILE A 78 0.50 2.83 4.48
N LEU A 79 1.57 2.11 4.81
CA LEU A 79 2.93 2.62 4.65
C LEU A 79 3.24 2.68 3.16
N TRP A 80 3.29 3.90 2.60
CA TRP A 80 3.79 4.11 1.26
C TRP A 80 5.27 4.51 1.33
N PRO A 81 6.20 3.71 0.77
CA PRO A 81 7.59 4.11 0.71
C PRO A 81 7.72 5.35 -0.15
N ALA A 82 8.33 6.40 0.40
CA ALA A 82 8.71 7.56 -0.40
C ALA A 82 9.77 7.12 -1.41
N GLY A 83 9.38 7.04 -2.69
CA GLY A 83 10.26 6.55 -3.76
C GLY A 83 11.58 7.33 -3.89
N HIS A 84 11.62 8.57 -3.39
CA HIS A 84 12.80 9.45 -3.40
C HIS A 84 13.64 9.42 -2.11
N ALA A 85 13.25 8.66 -1.09
CA ALA A 85 14.08 8.52 0.10
C ALA A 85 15.35 7.75 -0.26
N GLU A 86 16.53 8.23 0.16
CA GLU A 86 17.84 7.69 -0.23
C GLU A 86 17.99 6.17 0.00
N LYS A 87 17.31 5.64 1.03
CA LYS A 87 17.30 4.22 1.38
C LYS A 87 16.40 3.36 0.50
N VAL A 88 15.40 3.95 -0.14
CA VAL A 88 14.45 3.28 -1.04
C VAL A 88 14.89 3.52 -2.48
N ASP A 89 14.91 4.78 -2.91
CA ASP A 89 15.36 5.25 -4.23
C ASP A 89 15.09 4.23 -5.36
N LEU A 90 13.80 4.02 -5.61
CA LEU A 90 13.26 3.13 -6.65
C LEU A 90 12.56 4.00 -7.71
N PRO A 91 13.31 4.59 -8.65
CA PRO A 91 12.78 5.56 -9.61
C PRO A 91 11.93 4.92 -10.71
N GLU A 92 11.96 3.60 -10.88
CA GLU A 92 11.29 2.95 -12.00
C GLU A 92 10.14 2.06 -11.51
N GLN A 93 9.11 1.93 -12.35
CA GLN A 93 7.98 1.04 -12.13
C GLN A 93 7.82 0.04 -13.26
N GLY A 94 7.25 -1.10 -12.93
CA GLY A 94 7.07 -2.20 -13.87
C GLY A 94 5.97 -3.13 -13.42
N MET A 95 5.49 -3.89 -14.40
CA MET A 95 4.46 -4.87 -14.21
C MET A 95 4.94 -6.22 -14.71
N ILE A 96 4.56 -7.28 -14.02
CA ILE A 96 4.78 -8.66 -14.43
C ILE A 96 3.41 -9.30 -14.53
N ALA A 97 2.96 -9.56 -15.75
CA ALA A 97 1.78 -10.36 -16.01
C ALA A 97 2.19 -11.84 -15.97
N VAL A 98 1.51 -12.64 -15.18
CA VAL A 98 1.81 -14.05 -14.95
C VAL A 98 0.63 -14.88 -15.43
N SER A 99 0.91 -15.82 -16.33
CA SER A 99 -0.06 -16.79 -16.83
C SER A 99 0.12 -18.10 -16.04
N VAL A 100 -0.97 -18.65 -15.54
CA VAL A 100 -0.99 -19.88 -14.73
C VAL A 100 -1.51 -21.02 -15.58
N ASP A 101 -0.85 -22.17 -15.54
CA ASP A 101 -1.36 -23.41 -16.11
C ASP A 101 -2.46 -23.97 -15.21
N LEU A 102 -3.69 -23.49 -15.45
CA LEU A 102 -4.90 -23.92 -14.74
C LEU A 102 -5.19 -25.41 -14.91
N GLY A 103 -4.72 -26.05 -15.98
CA GLY A 103 -4.85 -27.48 -16.19
C GLY A 103 -4.02 -28.24 -15.17
N SER A 104 -2.73 -27.94 -15.09
CA SER A 104 -1.82 -28.55 -14.11
C SER A 104 -2.23 -28.25 -12.66
N LEU A 105 -2.69 -27.02 -12.38
CA LEU A 105 -3.15 -26.62 -11.05
C LEU A 105 -4.40 -27.41 -10.64
N ARG A 106 -5.32 -27.65 -11.58
CA ARG A 106 -6.52 -28.47 -11.35
C ARG A 106 -6.16 -29.93 -11.07
N GLU A 107 -5.18 -30.49 -11.78
CA GLU A 107 -4.71 -31.85 -11.54
C GLU A 107 -4.09 -32.00 -10.14
N GLU A 108 -3.24 -31.05 -9.72
CA GLU A 108 -2.68 -31.02 -8.36
C GLU A 108 -3.81 -30.91 -7.32
N ARG A 109 -4.79 -30.03 -7.56
CA ARG A 109 -5.97 -29.88 -6.70
C ARG A 109 -6.77 -31.18 -6.56
N LEU A 110 -7.02 -31.91 -7.65
CA LEU A 110 -7.73 -33.19 -7.60
C LEU A 110 -6.96 -34.27 -6.82
N GLY A 111 -5.62 -34.25 -6.90
CA GLY A 111 -4.78 -35.10 -6.05
C GLY A 111 -4.86 -34.69 -4.58
N TRP A 112 -4.78 -33.39 -4.30
CA TRP A 112 -4.92 -32.83 -2.95
C TRP A 112 -6.30 -33.11 -2.34
N GLU A 113 -7.38 -33.09 -3.12
CA GLU A 113 -8.73 -33.36 -2.61
C GLU A 113 -8.88 -34.78 -2.04
N GLN A 114 -8.06 -35.74 -2.48
CA GLN A 114 -8.07 -37.13 -2.02
C GLN A 114 -7.33 -37.32 -0.69
N SER A 115 -6.20 -36.64 -0.48
CA SER A 115 -5.36 -36.78 0.72
C SER A 115 -5.56 -35.65 1.74
N ARG A 116 -5.89 -34.46 1.25
CA ARG A 116 -5.91 -33.16 1.96
C ARG A 116 -4.63 -32.89 2.74
N ASP A 117 -3.50 -33.39 2.22
CA ASP A 117 -2.19 -33.20 2.83
C ASP A 117 -1.56 -31.91 2.30
N GLY A 118 -1.07 -31.06 3.20
CA GLY A 118 -0.47 -29.77 2.86
C GLY A 118 -1.46 -28.68 2.41
N PRO A 119 -0.93 -27.54 1.91
CA PRO A 119 -1.73 -26.38 1.52
C PRO A 119 -2.53 -26.62 0.22
N GLU A 120 -3.75 -26.07 0.16
CA GLU A 120 -4.62 -26.19 -1.03
C GLU A 120 -3.94 -25.58 -2.28
N PRO A 121 -3.91 -26.31 -3.41
CA PRO A 121 -3.47 -25.78 -4.70
C PRO A 121 -4.44 -24.72 -5.25
N THR A 122 -4.10 -23.44 -5.08
CA THR A 122 -4.88 -22.31 -5.61
C THR A 122 -4.00 -21.20 -6.20
N GLN A 123 -4.60 -20.25 -6.91
CA GLN A 123 -3.89 -19.05 -7.39
C GLN A 123 -3.39 -18.18 -6.22
N GLU A 124 -4.14 -18.12 -5.12
CA GLU A 124 -3.75 -17.43 -3.89
C GLU A 124 -2.50 -18.06 -3.27
N ARG A 125 -2.35 -19.39 -3.36
CA ARG A 125 -1.11 -20.08 -2.97
C ARG A 125 0.08 -19.61 -3.81
N ILE A 126 -0.09 -19.49 -5.13
CA ILE A 126 0.97 -18.98 -6.03
C ILE A 126 1.36 -17.56 -5.62
N VAL A 127 0.40 -16.66 -5.39
CA VAL A 127 0.67 -15.29 -4.92
C VAL A 127 1.40 -15.29 -3.58
N THR A 128 0.97 -16.12 -2.64
CA THR A 128 1.59 -16.25 -1.33
C THR A 128 3.04 -16.74 -1.44
N GLU A 129 3.30 -17.69 -2.33
CA GLU A 129 4.64 -18.19 -2.61
C GLU A 129 5.53 -17.12 -3.25
N ILE A 130 5.02 -16.33 -4.20
CA ILE A 130 5.72 -15.17 -4.77
C ILE A 130 6.13 -14.22 -3.65
N VAL A 131 5.20 -13.80 -2.79
CA VAL A 131 5.49 -12.86 -1.70
C VAL A 131 6.53 -13.43 -0.74
N SER A 132 6.40 -14.71 -0.37
CA SER A 132 7.33 -15.39 0.53
C SER A 132 8.75 -15.43 -0.04
N ARG A 133 8.91 -15.89 -1.30
CA ARG A 133 10.22 -15.95 -1.99
C ARG A 133 10.81 -14.57 -2.23
N SER A 134 9.97 -13.56 -2.47
CA SER A 134 10.40 -12.19 -2.69
C SER A 134 11.14 -11.61 -1.50
N ARG A 135 10.68 -11.89 -0.27
CA ARG A 135 11.34 -11.41 0.95
C ARG A 135 12.78 -11.91 1.02
N LYS A 136 12.95 -13.23 0.89
CA LYS A 136 14.28 -13.87 0.87
C LYS A 136 15.16 -13.32 -0.24
N TRP A 137 14.61 -13.20 -1.46
CA TRP A 137 15.37 -12.69 -2.60
C TRP A 137 15.81 -11.23 -2.40
N ILE A 138 14.95 -10.37 -1.84
CA ILE A 138 15.30 -8.98 -1.55
C ILE A 138 16.45 -8.92 -0.55
N ASP A 139 16.38 -9.69 0.54
CA ASP A 139 17.43 -9.73 1.58
C ASP A 139 18.79 -10.19 1.00
N GLU A 140 18.78 -11.17 0.09
CA GLU A 140 19.98 -11.70 -0.56
C GLU A 140 20.57 -10.77 -1.63
N ASN A 141 19.81 -9.79 -2.12
CA ASN A 141 20.17 -8.93 -3.25
C ASN A 141 20.17 -7.43 -2.90
N LEU A 142 20.31 -7.09 -1.62
CA LEU A 142 20.53 -5.71 -1.19
C LEU A 142 21.84 -5.16 -1.77
N ASP A 143 21.78 -3.99 -2.41
CA ASP A 143 22.95 -3.31 -2.95
C ASP A 143 23.40 -2.23 -1.97
N MET A 144 24.46 -2.51 -1.20
CA MET A 144 24.94 -1.62 -0.13
C MET A 144 23.84 -1.22 0.87
N GLY A 145 22.93 -2.15 1.19
CA GLY A 145 21.78 -1.92 2.07
C GLY A 145 20.61 -1.18 1.42
N LYS A 146 20.65 -0.95 0.11
CA LYS A 146 19.55 -0.37 -0.67
C LYS A 146 18.66 -1.46 -1.24
N LEU A 147 17.36 -1.19 -1.29
CA LEU A 147 16.38 -2.11 -1.87
C LEU A 147 16.62 -2.25 -3.38
N PRO A 148 16.69 -3.49 -3.93
CA PRO A 148 16.82 -3.71 -5.36
C PRO A 148 15.48 -3.55 -6.09
N LEU A 149 14.40 -3.95 -5.43
CA LEU A 149 13.01 -3.98 -5.90
C LEU A 149 12.06 -3.99 -4.70
N LEU A 150 10.86 -3.46 -4.90
CA LEU A 150 9.74 -3.52 -3.98
C LEU A 150 8.49 -3.95 -4.73
N LEU A 151 7.81 -5.00 -4.25
CA LEU A 151 6.47 -5.33 -4.69
C LEU A 151 5.46 -4.32 -4.14
N THR A 152 4.73 -3.65 -5.01
CA THR A 152 3.67 -2.72 -4.62
C THR A 152 2.29 -3.39 -4.67
N ASN A 153 2.11 -4.40 -5.53
CA ASN A 153 0.88 -5.17 -5.62
C ASN A 153 1.14 -6.56 -6.23
N ALA A 154 0.36 -7.56 -5.83
CA ALA A 154 0.22 -8.85 -6.49
C ALA A 154 -1.25 -9.26 -6.43
N SER A 155 -1.96 -9.16 -7.55
CA SER A 155 -3.41 -9.36 -7.61
C SER A 155 -3.77 -10.47 -8.58
N ILE A 156 -4.75 -11.30 -8.21
CA ILE A 156 -5.39 -12.25 -9.11
C ILE A 156 -6.37 -11.47 -9.98
N ILE A 157 -6.34 -11.73 -11.28
CA ILE A 157 -7.13 -11.02 -12.29
C ILE A 157 -8.13 -12.00 -12.89
N HIS A 158 -9.40 -11.75 -12.61
CA HIS A 158 -10.50 -12.54 -13.17
C HIS A 158 -10.94 -11.96 -14.52
N GLY A 159 -11.21 -12.83 -15.51
CA GLY A 159 -11.76 -12.45 -16.80
C GLY A 159 -10.75 -11.96 -17.85
N SER A 160 -9.45 -12.02 -17.55
CA SER A 160 -8.40 -11.84 -18.55
C SER A 160 -8.09 -13.18 -19.22
N ASN A 161 -8.05 -13.19 -20.55
CA ASN A 161 -7.64 -14.39 -21.31
C ASN A 161 -6.11 -14.49 -21.47
N ALA A 162 -5.36 -13.47 -21.06
CA ALA A 162 -3.92 -13.37 -21.34
C ALA A 162 -3.04 -13.68 -20.12
N PHE A 163 -3.51 -13.39 -18.92
CA PHE A 163 -2.78 -13.57 -17.67
C PHE A 163 -3.74 -13.66 -16.49
N ASP A 164 -3.34 -14.38 -15.45
CA ASP A 164 -4.15 -14.69 -14.29
C ASP A 164 -3.74 -13.88 -13.06
N ILE A 165 -2.47 -13.49 -12.99
CA ILE A 165 -1.91 -12.71 -11.88
C ILE A 165 -1.16 -11.51 -12.45
N LEU A 166 -1.36 -10.34 -11.84
CA LEU A 166 -0.62 -9.12 -12.15
C LEU A 166 0.17 -8.67 -10.93
N ILE A 167 1.49 -8.54 -11.12
CA ILE A 167 2.41 -8.05 -10.10
C ILE A 167 2.87 -6.65 -10.51
N SER A 168 2.75 -5.68 -9.61
CA SER A 168 3.34 -4.36 -9.77
C SER A 168 4.55 -4.24 -8.86
N ALA A 169 5.65 -3.70 -9.39
CA ALA A 169 6.87 -3.52 -8.65
C ALA A 169 7.54 -2.18 -8.98
N SER A 170 8.12 -1.57 -7.95
CA SER A 170 9.09 -0.48 -8.11
C SER A 170 10.50 -1.08 -8.05
N TYR A 171 11.42 -0.58 -8.87
CA TYR A 171 12.78 -1.12 -8.95
C TYR A 171 13.82 -0.02 -9.20
N ARG A 172 15.08 -0.37 -8.94
CA ARG A 172 16.22 0.55 -9.09
C ARG A 172 16.79 0.58 -10.50
N ASN A 173 16.84 -0.57 -11.15
CA ASN A 173 17.26 -0.70 -12.54
C ASN A 173 16.44 -1.81 -13.23
N PRO A 174 16.29 -1.79 -14.57
CA PRO A 174 15.47 -2.79 -15.27
C PRO A 174 16.00 -4.22 -15.12
N TYR A 175 17.31 -4.36 -14.90
CA TYR A 175 17.94 -5.66 -14.69
C TYR A 175 17.42 -6.35 -13.41
N ASN A 176 17.18 -5.60 -12.33
CA ASN A 176 16.63 -6.14 -11.08
C ASN A 176 15.24 -6.70 -11.29
N LEU A 177 14.37 -6.02 -12.07
CA LEU A 177 13.03 -6.52 -12.37
C LEU A 177 13.08 -7.80 -13.22
N LEU A 178 13.90 -7.83 -14.27
CA LEU A 178 14.04 -9.01 -15.13
C LEU A 178 14.63 -10.19 -14.39
N ARG A 179 15.63 -9.95 -13.55
CA ARG A 179 16.26 -10.97 -12.71
C ARG A 179 15.28 -11.50 -11.66
N TYR A 180 14.57 -10.62 -10.96
CA TYR A 180 13.51 -10.98 -10.03
C TYR A 180 12.43 -11.84 -10.71
N THR A 181 11.99 -11.45 -11.90
CA THR A 181 10.99 -12.22 -12.66
C THR A 181 11.48 -13.65 -12.91
N ARG A 182 12.75 -13.82 -13.32
CA ARG A 182 13.34 -15.12 -13.62
C ARG A 182 13.58 -15.98 -12.38
N GLU A 183 14.13 -15.38 -11.32
CA GLU A 183 14.61 -16.12 -10.14
C GLU A 183 13.50 -16.37 -9.10
N VAL A 184 12.45 -15.55 -9.11
CA VAL A 184 11.37 -15.61 -8.11
C VAL A 184 10.05 -16.04 -8.72
N VAL A 185 9.63 -15.43 -9.84
CA VAL A 185 8.27 -15.63 -10.38
C VAL A 185 8.21 -16.86 -11.29
N GLN A 186 9.12 -16.96 -12.27
CA GLN A 186 9.10 -18.04 -13.28
C GLN A 186 9.41 -19.44 -12.71
N VAL A 187 10.02 -19.52 -11.53
CA VAL A 187 10.40 -20.79 -10.89
C VAL A 187 9.27 -21.41 -10.06
N ILE A 188 8.12 -20.74 -9.93
CA ILE A 188 7.00 -21.21 -9.12
C ILE A 188 6.20 -22.22 -9.92
N ASN A 189 5.79 -23.31 -9.26
CA ASN A 189 4.98 -24.35 -9.89
C ASN A 189 3.69 -23.77 -10.47
N HIS A 190 3.25 -24.33 -11.59
CA HIS A 190 2.05 -23.92 -12.34
C HIS A 190 2.14 -22.54 -13.00
N VAL A 191 3.27 -21.83 -12.90
CA VAL A 191 3.51 -20.66 -13.75
C VAL A 191 3.83 -21.13 -15.17
N ALA A 192 2.93 -20.87 -16.11
CA ALA A 192 3.09 -21.23 -17.53
C ALA A 192 3.97 -20.22 -18.28
N GLY A 193 3.90 -18.96 -17.88
CA GLY A 193 4.61 -17.88 -18.56
C GLY A 193 4.52 -16.56 -17.82
N THR A 194 5.40 -15.64 -18.20
CA THR A 194 5.42 -14.27 -17.66
C THR A 194 5.68 -13.27 -18.77
N HIS A 195 5.07 -12.10 -18.69
CA HIS A 195 5.33 -10.94 -19.54
C HIS A 195 5.70 -9.76 -18.65
N THR A 196 6.92 -9.25 -18.81
CA THR A 196 7.41 -8.09 -18.06
C THR A 196 7.24 -6.82 -18.89
N MET A 197 6.59 -5.81 -18.30
CA MET A 197 6.39 -4.49 -18.89
C MET A 197 7.12 -3.44 -18.05
N LEU A 198 8.01 -2.68 -18.69
CA LEU A 198 8.64 -1.51 -18.07
C LEU A 198 7.72 -0.31 -18.26
N VAL A 199 7.32 0.33 -17.16
CA VAL A 199 6.43 1.49 -17.21
C VAL A 199 7.29 2.75 -17.19
N ALA A 200 7.38 3.42 -18.32
CA ALA A 200 8.02 4.72 -18.39
C ALA A 200 7.21 5.74 -17.57
N GLN A 201 7.80 6.25 -16.50
CA GLN A 201 7.16 7.30 -15.71
C GLN A 201 7.33 8.64 -16.44
N SER A 202 6.25 9.08 -17.10
CA SER A 202 6.04 10.51 -17.28
C SER A 202 5.40 11.01 -15.98
N TYR A 203 6.20 11.52 -15.05
CA TYR A 203 5.68 12.21 -13.88
C TYR A 203 4.96 13.48 -14.33
N GLY A 204 3.66 13.38 -14.56
CA GLY A 204 2.75 14.51 -14.73
C GLY A 204 2.21 15.01 -13.38
N PHE A 205 3.02 15.00 -12.33
CA PHE A 205 2.59 15.68 -11.11
C PHE A 205 2.56 17.18 -11.38
N PRO A 206 1.50 17.91 -10.99
CA PRO A 206 1.56 19.35 -10.96
C PRO A 206 2.76 19.72 -10.09
N ASN A 207 3.70 20.46 -10.67
CA ASN A 207 4.80 21.02 -9.91
C ASN A 207 4.19 22.07 -8.98
N PHE A 208 3.86 21.68 -7.74
CA PHE A 208 3.48 22.60 -6.67
C PHE A 208 4.72 23.26 -6.04
N GLY A 209 5.90 23.08 -6.64
CA GLY A 209 7.12 23.81 -6.32
C GLY A 209 6.92 25.30 -6.62
N THR A 210 6.56 26.02 -5.57
CA THR A 210 6.76 27.46 -5.34
C THR A 210 6.61 28.35 -6.57
N SER A 211 5.40 28.93 -6.70
CA SER A 211 5.25 30.25 -7.31
C SER A 211 6.26 31.22 -6.69
N GLU A 212 7.10 31.80 -7.54
CA GLU A 212 7.87 33.02 -7.27
C GLU A 212 6.98 34.16 -6.77
#